data_AF-A0A2N9MST2-F1
#
_entry.id   AF-A0A2N9MST2-F1
#
_cell.length_a   1.000
_cell.length_b   1.000
_cell.length_c   1.000
_cell.angle_alpha   90.00
_cell.angle_beta   90.00
_cell.angle_gamma   90.00
#
_symmetry.space_group_name_H-M   'P 1'
#
loop_
_entity.id
_entity.type
_entity.pdbx_description
1 polymer ?
#
loop_
_entity_poly.entity_id
_entity_poly.type
_entity_poly.pdbx_seq_one_letter_code
_entity_poly.pdbx_strand_id
1 'polypeptide(L)'
;MQDGVFTIGHSTHSLEQFIALLQQHGITAVGDVRSKPFSRYNPQFNREQLEKTLPDCGITYRFLGEELGARSDDPACYEGGKVQYDRLAKTQVFQSGLERVRSGMKSYRIALMCSEKEPLECHRAILVARHLVDLGISVQHIHADGSLESHEAALERLSRQLNLPECDLFRSHEDVLEDAYRLQGERIAYDRGQDESQPDENLYDRLH
;
A
#
# COMPACT_ATOMS: atom_id res chain seq x y z
N MET A 1 -14.60 11.77 -15.62
CA MET A 1 -14.65 10.98 -14.37
C MET A 1 -13.20 10.69 -14.02
N GLN A 2 -12.79 10.90 -12.76
CA GLN A 2 -11.39 10.68 -12.38
C GLN A 2 -11.18 9.17 -12.17
N ASP A 3 -10.70 8.49 -13.19
CA ASP A 3 -10.51 7.03 -13.26
C ASP A 3 -9.23 6.62 -12.51
N GLY A 4 -9.23 6.81 -11.19
CA GLY A 4 -8.04 6.55 -10.39
C GLY A 4 -8.31 6.23 -8.93
N VAL A 5 -7.32 5.58 -8.32
CA VAL A 5 -7.28 5.19 -6.91
C VAL A 5 -6.25 6.03 -6.18
N PHE A 6 -6.55 6.40 -4.95
CA PHE A 6 -5.61 7.07 -4.07
C PHE A 6 -4.96 6.06 -3.15
N THR A 7 -3.80 6.39 -2.60
CA THR A 7 -3.24 5.65 -1.47
C THR A 7 -2.88 6.62 -0.36
N ILE A 8 -2.91 6.17 0.89
CA ILE A 8 -2.52 6.98 2.04
C ILE A 8 -1.88 6.11 3.12
N GLY A 9 -0.91 6.68 3.84
CA GLY A 9 -0.33 6.10 5.05
C GLY A 9 -0.88 6.81 6.28
N HIS A 10 -1.36 6.07 7.28
CA HIS A 10 -1.83 6.72 8.51
C HIS A 10 -0.68 7.22 9.40
N SER A 11 0.50 6.59 9.33
CA SER A 11 1.69 6.93 10.12
C SER A 11 1.31 7.15 11.60
N THR A 12 1.77 8.26 12.18
CA THR A 12 1.44 8.74 13.52
C THR A 12 0.50 9.95 13.48
N HIS A 13 -0.27 10.12 12.39
CA HIS A 13 -1.22 11.22 12.29
C HIS A 13 -2.27 11.15 13.41
N SER A 14 -2.78 12.31 13.82
CA SER A 14 -4.04 12.33 14.54
C SER A 14 -5.17 11.88 13.62
N LEU A 15 -6.27 11.37 14.18
CA LEU A 15 -7.42 10.95 13.38
C LEU A 15 -8.00 12.13 12.60
N GLU A 16 -8.02 13.32 13.20
CA GLU A 16 -8.51 14.57 12.60
C GLU A 16 -7.67 14.96 11.38
N GLN A 17 -6.33 14.93 11.50
CA GLN A 17 -5.45 15.22 10.39
C GLN A 17 -5.62 14.21 9.24
N PHE A 18 -5.75 12.93 9.58
CA PHE A 18 -5.98 11.88 8.58
C PHE A 18 -7.30 12.11 7.83
N ILE A 19 -8.40 12.41 8.54
CA ILE A 19 -9.69 12.73 7.93
C ILE A 19 -9.59 13.99 7.07
N ALA A 20 -8.88 15.02 7.53
CA ALA A 20 -8.68 16.25 6.75
C ALA A 20 -7.96 15.97 5.43
N LEU A 21 -6.93 15.12 5.41
CA LEU A 21 -6.23 14.70 4.19
C LEU A 21 -7.18 13.95 3.24
N LEU A 22 -8.02 13.05 3.76
CA LEU A 22 -9.01 12.34 2.95
C LEU A 22 -10.05 13.30 2.35
N GLN A 23 -10.57 14.23 3.15
CA GLN A 23 -11.57 15.20 2.72
C GLN A 23 -11.02 16.21 1.72
N GLN A 24 -9.77 16.67 1.90
CA GLN A 24 -9.07 17.53 0.95
C GLN A 24 -9.08 16.95 -0.47
N HIS A 25 -8.93 15.63 -0.58
CA HIS A 25 -8.94 14.92 -1.85
C HIS A 25 -10.30 14.32 -2.22
N GLY A 26 -11.35 14.63 -1.46
CA GLY A 26 -12.72 14.17 -1.72
C GLY A 26 -12.92 12.66 -1.59
N ILE A 27 -12.08 11.96 -0.83
CA ILE A 27 -12.16 10.51 -0.65
C ILE A 27 -13.47 10.15 0.04
N THR A 28 -14.21 9.20 -0.53
CA THR A 28 -15.50 8.73 0.00
C THR A 28 -15.43 7.31 0.55
N ALA A 29 -14.35 6.58 0.29
CA ALA A 29 -14.12 5.26 0.85
C ALA A 29 -12.63 4.99 1.13
N VAL A 30 -12.35 4.35 2.25
CA VAL A 30 -11.03 3.86 2.63
C VAL A 30 -11.03 2.33 2.54
N GLY A 31 -10.13 1.78 1.74
CA GLY A 31 -9.80 0.36 1.71
C GLY A 31 -8.55 0.09 2.54
N ASP A 32 -8.69 -0.53 3.70
CA ASP A 32 -7.57 -0.87 4.56
C ASP A 32 -6.88 -2.14 4.08
N VAL A 33 -5.66 -1.99 3.55
CA VAL A 33 -4.87 -3.11 2.99
C VAL A 33 -3.86 -3.68 3.99
N ARG A 34 -3.91 -3.29 5.27
CA ARG A 34 -3.03 -3.86 6.30
C ARG A 34 -3.46 -5.29 6.61
N SER A 35 -2.55 -6.26 6.58
CA SER A 35 -2.89 -7.64 6.95
C SER A 35 -3.36 -7.78 8.40
N LYS A 36 -2.85 -6.93 9.31
CA LYS A 36 -3.24 -6.89 10.73
C LYS A 36 -3.49 -5.43 11.15
N PRO A 37 -4.73 -4.94 11.06
CA PRO A 37 -5.08 -3.54 11.32
C PRO A 37 -5.29 -3.26 12.83
N PHE A 38 -4.29 -3.60 13.64
CA PHE A 38 -4.29 -3.39 15.09
C PHE A 38 -2.95 -2.86 15.58
N SER A 39 -2.98 -1.82 16.42
CA SER A 39 -1.82 -1.20 17.04
C SER A 39 -2.18 -0.69 18.44
N ARG A 40 -1.26 -0.86 19.38
CA ARG A 40 -1.36 -0.24 20.71
C ARG A 40 -0.93 1.23 20.72
N TYR A 41 0.00 1.59 19.83
CA TYR A 41 0.57 2.95 19.73
C TYR A 41 -0.35 3.89 18.95
N ASN A 42 -1.04 3.36 17.94
CA ASN A 42 -1.96 4.10 17.09
C ASN A 42 -3.39 3.52 17.16
N PRO A 43 -4.00 3.45 18.36
CA PRO A 43 -5.29 2.79 18.57
C PRO A 43 -6.44 3.44 17.80
N GLN A 44 -6.33 4.73 17.46
CA GLN A 44 -7.28 5.46 16.62
C GLN A 44 -7.38 4.89 15.19
N PHE A 45 -6.35 4.18 14.73
CA PHE A 45 -6.34 3.50 13.43
C PHE A 45 -6.60 2.00 13.56
N ASN A 46 -7.06 1.50 14.71
CA ASN A 46 -7.53 0.12 14.79
C ASN A 46 -8.79 -0.05 13.95
N ARG A 47 -8.93 -1.19 13.28
CA ARG A 47 -10.07 -1.49 12.40
C ARG A 47 -11.42 -1.14 13.03
N GLU A 48 -11.66 -1.57 14.27
CA GLU A 48 -12.92 -1.32 14.98
C GLU A 48 -13.19 0.19 15.21
N GLN A 49 -12.15 1.00 15.37
CA GLN A 49 -12.30 2.44 15.52
C GLN A 49 -12.60 3.09 14.18
N LEU A 50 -11.87 2.72 13.12
CA LEU A 50 -12.10 3.25 11.77
C LEU A 50 -13.48 2.87 11.20
N GLU A 51 -13.96 1.66 11.51
CA GLU A 51 -15.32 1.22 11.15
C GLU A 51 -16.42 2.10 11.78
N LYS A 52 -16.13 2.74 12.92
CA LYS A 52 -17.06 3.64 13.61
C LYS A 52 -16.89 5.09 13.19
N THR A 53 -15.65 5.59 13.12
CA THR A 53 -15.37 7.03 12.99
C THR A 53 -15.46 7.55 11.56
N LEU A 54 -15.03 6.76 10.57
CA LEU A 54 -15.04 7.22 9.17
C LEU A 54 -16.47 7.43 8.62
N PRO A 55 -17.47 6.56 8.91
CA PRO A 55 -18.84 6.78 8.46
C PRO A 55 -19.47 8.08 8.97
N ASP A 56 -19.16 8.49 10.21
CA ASP A 56 -19.61 9.76 10.79
C ASP A 56 -19.08 10.98 10.02
N CYS A 57 -17.97 10.79 9.28
CA CYS A 57 -17.36 11.80 8.42
C CYS A 57 -17.78 11.65 6.94
N GLY A 58 -18.73 10.78 6.63
CA GLY A 58 -19.19 10.50 5.26
C GLY A 58 -18.24 9.59 4.46
N ILE A 59 -17.31 8.88 5.11
CA ILE A 59 -16.30 8.04 4.47
C ILE A 59 -16.59 6.57 4.80
N THR A 60 -16.80 5.74 3.78
CA THR A 60 -17.01 4.31 3.99
C THR A 60 -15.69 3.61 4.31
N TYR A 61 -15.63 2.83 5.38
CA TYR A 61 -14.49 1.96 5.64
C TYR A 61 -14.73 0.53 5.13
N ARG A 62 -13.73 -0.07 4.48
CA ARG A 62 -13.70 -1.49 4.15
C ARG A 62 -12.35 -2.09 4.46
N PHE A 63 -12.35 -3.20 5.17
CA PHE A 63 -11.16 -4.01 5.35
C PHE A 63 -10.91 -4.83 4.07
N LEU A 64 -9.68 -4.75 3.55
CA LEU A 64 -9.18 -5.45 2.37
C LEU A 64 -7.84 -6.15 2.66
N GLY A 65 -7.46 -6.29 3.93
CA GLY A 65 -6.17 -6.88 4.31
C GLY A 65 -6.08 -8.39 4.11
N GLU A 66 -7.22 -9.07 3.98
CA GLU A 66 -7.29 -10.48 3.57
C GLU A 66 -6.91 -10.62 2.08
N GLU A 67 -7.41 -9.72 1.23
CA GLU A 67 -7.17 -9.79 -0.22
C GLU A 67 -5.89 -9.08 -0.66
N LEU A 68 -5.61 -7.89 -0.13
CA LEU A 68 -4.56 -6.96 -0.58
C LEU A 68 -3.48 -6.72 0.50
N GLY A 69 -3.45 -7.57 1.53
CA GLY A 69 -2.41 -7.57 2.54
C GLY A 69 -1.05 -8.05 2.02
N ALA A 70 0.02 -7.65 2.70
CA ALA A 70 1.39 -8.10 2.41
C ALA A 70 1.74 -9.47 3.00
N ARG A 71 0.78 -10.16 3.66
CA ARG A 71 0.93 -11.47 4.28
C ARG A 71 -0.08 -12.43 3.67
N SER A 72 0.30 -13.70 3.55
CA SER A 72 -0.56 -14.77 3.07
C SER A 72 -0.56 -15.96 4.03
N ASP A 73 -1.66 -16.69 4.09
CA ASP A 73 -1.72 -17.97 4.79
C ASP A 73 -1.19 -19.12 3.93
N ASP A 74 -1.06 -18.93 2.62
CA ASP A 74 -0.52 -19.91 1.70
C ASP A 74 1.02 -20.00 1.81
N PRO A 75 1.59 -21.13 2.26
CA PRO A 75 3.04 -21.31 2.35
C PRO A 75 3.76 -21.18 1.00
N ALA A 76 3.09 -21.43 -0.13
CA ALA A 76 3.68 -21.29 -1.46
C ALA A 76 4.06 -19.83 -1.79
N CYS A 77 3.43 -18.86 -1.11
CA CYS A 77 3.77 -17.45 -1.22
C CYS A 77 5.09 -17.08 -0.51
N TYR A 78 5.77 -18.02 0.14
CA TYR A 78 6.98 -17.76 0.91
C TYR A 78 8.19 -18.46 0.31
N GLU A 79 9.36 -17.85 0.51
CA GLU A 79 10.67 -18.43 0.27
C GLU A 79 11.59 -18.00 1.40
N GLY A 80 12.21 -18.97 2.09
CA GLY A 80 13.05 -18.68 3.25
C GLY A 80 12.33 -17.95 4.40
N GLY A 81 11.01 -18.11 4.54
CA GLY A 81 10.20 -17.40 5.54
C GLY A 81 9.74 -16.00 5.11
N LYS A 82 10.19 -15.51 3.95
CA LYS A 82 9.85 -14.20 3.41
C LYS A 82 8.82 -14.28 2.30
N VAL A 83 7.83 -13.39 2.34
CA VAL A 83 6.78 -13.29 1.32
C VAL A 83 7.38 -12.90 -0.02
N GLN A 84 6.98 -13.61 -1.08
CA GLN A 84 7.31 -13.33 -2.46
C GLN A 84 6.11 -12.64 -3.13
N TYR A 85 6.23 -11.35 -3.41
CA TYR A 85 5.14 -10.54 -3.94
C TYR A 85 4.65 -11.01 -5.32
N ASP A 86 5.53 -11.52 -6.17
CA ASP A 86 5.17 -12.09 -7.47
C ASP A 86 4.29 -13.34 -7.34
N ARG A 87 4.52 -14.17 -6.30
CA ARG A 87 3.69 -15.34 -5.99
C ARG A 87 2.36 -14.92 -5.39
N LEU A 88 2.40 -13.97 -4.45
CA LEU A 88 1.21 -13.42 -3.80
C LEU A 88 0.25 -12.78 -4.81
N ALA A 89 0.79 -11.98 -5.74
CA ALA A 89 0.01 -11.31 -6.78
C ALA A 89 -0.71 -12.29 -7.72
N LYS A 90 -0.20 -13.51 -7.90
CA LYS A 90 -0.81 -14.55 -8.73
C LYS A 90 -1.96 -15.29 -8.03
N THR A 91 -2.14 -15.09 -6.73
CA THR A 91 -3.21 -15.77 -5.98
C THR A 91 -4.59 -15.26 -6.40
N GLN A 92 -5.59 -16.16 -6.39
CA GLN A 92 -6.98 -15.78 -6.70
C GLN A 92 -7.54 -14.77 -5.69
N VAL A 93 -7.12 -14.86 -4.43
CA VAL A 93 -7.50 -13.94 -3.35
C VAL A 93 -7.04 -12.52 -3.67
N PHE A 94 -5.78 -12.34 -4.09
CA PHE A 94 -5.26 -11.03 -4.48
C PHE A 94 -5.97 -10.46 -5.70
N GLN A 95 -6.17 -11.28 -6.74
CA GLN A 95 -6.89 -10.88 -7.95
C GLN A 95 -8.34 -10.45 -7.66
N SER A 96 -9.01 -11.14 -6.74
CA SER A 96 -10.34 -10.73 -6.26
C SER A 96 -10.32 -9.39 -5.53
N GLY A 97 -9.26 -9.10 -4.77
CA GLY A 97 -9.06 -7.80 -4.14
C GLY A 97 -8.96 -6.65 -5.14
N LEU A 98 -8.16 -6.82 -6.21
CA LEU A 98 -8.04 -5.83 -7.29
C LEU A 98 -9.39 -5.60 -7.99
N GLU A 99 -10.14 -6.67 -8.27
CA GLU A 99 -11.48 -6.57 -8.86
C GLU A 99 -12.44 -5.80 -7.95
N ARG A 100 -12.38 -6.05 -6.65
CA ARG A 100 -13.21 -5.36 -5.66
C ARG A 100 -12.93 -3.86 -5.64
N VAL A 101 -11.67 -3.45 -5.73
CA VAL A 101 -11.29 -2.04 -5.89
C VAL A 101 -11.84 -1.47 -7.18
N ARG A 102 -11.59 -2.14 -8.32
CA ARG A 102 -12.08 -1.73 -9.65
C ARG A 102 -13.59 -1.54 -9.71
N SER A 103 -14.33 -2.48 -9.13
CA SER A 103 -15.79 -2.42 -9.04
C SER A 103 -16.26 -1.30 -8.11
N GLY A 104 -15.57 -1.08 -6.97
CA GLY A 104 -15.87 -0.01 -6.03
C GLY A 104 -15.68 1.39 -6.61
N MET A 105 -14.72 1.58 -7.52
CA MET A 105 -14.46 2.88 -8.18
C MET A 105 -15.67 3.44 -8.94
N LYS A 106 -16.63 2.57 -9.32
CA LYS A 106 -17.88 3.00 -9.99
C LYS A 106 -18.78 3.85 -9.09
N SER A 107 -18.64 3.71 -7.77
CA SER A 107 -19.51 4.35 -6.77
C SER A 107 -18.74 5.20 -5.76
N TYR A 108 -17.42 4.99 -5.65
CA TYR A 108 -16.60 5.61 -4.61
C TYR A 108 -15.32 6.19 -5.18
N ARG A 109 -14.86 7.27 -4.57
CA ARG A 109 -13.47 7.72 -4.66
C ARG A 109 -12.67 7.06 -3.55
N ILE A 110 -11.81 6.11 -3.92
CA ILE A 110 -11.18 5.17 -2.99
C ILE A 110 -9.76 5.63 -2.64
N ALA A 111 -9.42 5.60 -1.36
CA ALA A 111 -8.03 5.60 -0.89
C ALA A 111 -7.66 4.24 -0.26
N LEU A 112 -6.60 3.61 -0.73
CA LEU A 112 -6.01 2.42 -0.14
C LEU A 112 -5.07 2.80 1.00
N MET A 113 -5.39 2.38 2.21
CA MET A 113 -4.71 2.79 3.44
C MET A 113 -3.75 1.71 3.95
N CYS A 114 -2.55 2.14 4.36
CA CYS A 114 -1.53 1.34 5.03
C CYS A 114 -0.96 2.12 6.24
N SER A 115 0.07 1.58 6.89
CA SER A 115 0.61 2.17 8.12
C SER A 115 1.76 3.15 7.87
N GLU A 116 2.66 2.82 6.97
CA GLU A 116 3.90 3.54 6.69
C GLU A 116 3.59 4.91 6.07
N LYS A 117 4.37 5.94 6.44
CA LYS A 117 4.20 7.28 5.87
C LYS A 117 4.54 7.30 4.37
N GLU A 118 5.74 6.84 4.03
CA GLU A 118 6.28 6.83 2.68
C GLU A 118 5.65 5.70 1.84
N PRO A 119 5.01 5.99 0.70
CA PRO A 119 4.43 4.95 -0.16
C PRO A 119 5.46 3.91 -0.62
N LEU A 120 6.69 4.32 -0.98
CA LEU A 120 7.72 3.39 -1.47
C LEU A 120 8.23 2.41 -0.39
N GLU A 121 7.93 2.66 0.88
CA GLU A 121 8.28 1.78 2.00
C GLU A 121 7.14 0.81 2.38
N CYS A 122 5.95 0.90 1.75
CA CYS A 122 4.82 0.01 2.00
C CYS A 122 4.43 -0.80 0.75
N HIS A 123 3.91 -2.01 0.99
CA HIS A 123 3.31 -2.87 -0.04
C HIS A 123 2.18 -2.20 -0.82
N ARG A 124 1.50 -1.19 -0.26
CA ARG A 124 0.46 -0.44 -0.96
C ARG A 124 0.94 0.15 -2.27
N ALA A 125 2.21 0.55 -2.37
CA ALA A 125 2.79 1.03 -3.62
C ALA A 125 3.45 -0.12 -4.40
N ILE A 126 4.32 -0.86 -3.74
CA ILE A 126 5.22 -1.84 -4.40
C ILE A 126 4.48 -3.10 -4.90
N LEU A 127 3.39 -3.47 -4.24
CA LEU A 127 2.56 -4.63 -4.60
C LEU A 127 1.21 -4.19 -5.16
N VAL A 128 0.42 -3.42 -4.40
CA VAL A 128 -0.99 -3.17 -4.75
C VAL A 128 -1.11 -2.14 -5.88
N ALA A 129 -0.48 -0.97 -5.76
CA ALA A 129 -0.55 0.08 -6.78
C ALA A 129 0.06 -0.39 -8.11
N ARG A 130 1.18 -1.11 -8.07
CA ARG A 130 1.77 -1.76 -9.25
C ARG A 130 0.71 -2.48 -10.09
N HIS A 131 0.01 -3.43 -9.47
CA HIS A 131 -0.95 -4.27 -10.19
C HIS A 131 -2.26 -3.55 -10.53
N LEU A 132 -2.59 -2.45 -9.86
CA LEU A 132 -3.67 -1.57 -10.33
C LEU A 132 -3.25 -0.84 -11.61
N VAL A 133 -2.02 -0.35 -11.68
CA VAL A 133 -1.47 0.32 -12.87
C VAL A 133 -1.35 -0.65 -14.05
N ASP A 134 -0.94 -1.91 -13.81
CA ASP A 134 -0.95 -2.96 -14.85
C ASP A 134 -2.35 -3.19 -15.45
N LEU A 135 -3.42 -2.94 -14.67
CA LEU A 135 -4.81 -3.01 -15.10
C LEU A 135 -5.31 -1.70 -15.75
N GLY A 136 -4.43 -0.73 -15.96
CA GLY A 136 -4.75 0.58 -16.54
C GLY A 136 -5.42 1.56 -15.57
N ILE A 137 -5.39 1.29 -14.25
CA ILE A 137 -5.96 2.18 -13.24
C ILE A 137 -4.89 3.16 -12.77
N SER A 138 -5.15 4.46 -12.92
CA SER A 138 -4.23 5.48 -12.42
C SER A 138 -4.18 5.47 -10.89
N VAL A 139 -2.97 5.63 -10.32
CA VAL A 139 -2.77 5.70 -8.87
C VAL A 139 -2.07 6.99 -8.46
N GLN A 140 -2.59 7.63 -7.41
CA GLN A 140 -2.02 8.81 -6.78
C GLN A 140 -1.75 8.55 -5.29
N HIS A 141 -0.56 8.90 -4.81
CA HIS A 141 -0.17 8.78 -3.42
C HIS A 141 -0.40 10.11 -2.69
N ILE A 142 -1.26 10.08 -1.66
CA ILE A 142 -1.44 11.21 -0.75
C ILE A 142 -0.29 11.18 0.26
N HIS A 143 0.53 12.23 0.23
CA HIS A 143 1.62 12.44 1.18
C HIS A 143 1.12 13.12 2.46
N ALA A 144 1.93 13.06 3.51
CA ALA A 144 1.58 13.57 4.85
C ALA A 144 1.29 15.09 4.89
N ASP A 145 1.81 15.84 3.93
CA ASP A 145 1.56 17.27 3.75
C ASP A 145 0.34 17.56 2.86
N GLY A 146 -0.36 16.51 2.39
CA GLY A 146 -1.51 16.60 1.51
C GLY A 146 -1.17 16.73 0.03
N SER A 147 0.11 16.76 -0.35
CA SER A 147 0.51 16.72 -1.76
C SER A 147 0.19 15.37 -2.40
N LEU A 148 0.02 15.37 -3.73
CA LEU A 148 -0.18 14.16 -4.53
C LEU A 148 1.08 13.85 -5.32
N GLU A 149 1.48 12.59 -5.31
CA GLU A 149 2.52 12.04 -6.19
C GLU A 149 1.91 10.94 -7.06
N SER A 150 2.11 11.00 -8.37
CA SER A 150 1.69 9.92 -9.26
C SER A 150 2.51 8.66 -9.00
N HIS A 151 1.95 7.49 -9.24
CA HIS A 151 2.69 6.24 -9.08
C HIS A 151 3.95 6.20 -9.97
N GLU A 152 3.86 6.72 -11.19
CA GLU A 152 4.99 6.88 -12.11
C GLU A 152 6.11 7.74 -11.50
N ALA A 153 5.80 8.94 -10.98
CA ALA A 153 6.79 9.80 -10.35
C ALA A 153 7.43 9.15 -9.10
N ALA A 154 6.65 8.39 -8.33
CA ALA A 154 7.17 7.64 -7.19
C ALA A 154 8.18 6.57 -7.64
N LEU A 155 7.94 5.87 -8.77
CA LEU A 155 8.87 4.87 -9.29
C LEU A 155 10.12 5.49 -9.92
N GLU A 156 10.02 6.65 -10.57
CA GLU A 156 11.20 7.40 -11.02
C GLU A 156 12.07 7.82 -9.83
N ARG A 157 11.45 8.22 -8.71
CA ARG A 157 12.15 8.51 -7.45
C ARG A 157 12.78 7.26 -6.87
N LEU A 158 12.08 6.13 -6.85
CA LEU A 158 12.62 4.84 -6.40
C LEU A 158 13.85 4.41 -7.21
N SER A 159 13.76 4.49 -8.53
CA SER A 159 14.85 4.10 -9.44
C SER A 159 16.12 4.91 -9.18
N ARG A 160 15.98 6.21 -8.94
CA ARG A 160 17.08 7.09 -8.52
C ARG A 160 17.65 6.72 -7.16
N GLN A 161 16.81 6.42 -6.17
CA GLN A 161 17.26 6.01 -4.82
C GLN A 161 18.03 4.68 -4.84
N LEU A 162 17.67 3.77 -5.74
CA LEU A 162 18.34 2.48 -5.92
C LEU A 162 19.58 2.57 -6.83
N ASN A 163 19.89 3.75 -7.38
CA ASN A 163 20.97 3.96 -8.35
C ASN A 163 20.89 3.00 -9.55
N LEU A 164 19.67 2.74 -10.05
CA LEU A 164 19.50 1.90 -11.23
C LEU A 164 20.02 2.61 -12.47
N PRO A 165 20.68 1.87 -13.40
CA PRO A 165 21.19 2.45 -14.63
C PRO A 165 20.07 3.04 -15.48
N GLU A 166 20.38 4.12 -16.20
CA GLU A 166 19.46 4.70 -17.19
C GLU A 166 19.15 3.69 -18.30
N CYS A 167 18.02 3.89 -18.97
CA CYS A 167 17.62 3.06 -20.12
C CYS A 167 18.72 3.08 -21.19
N ASP A 168 19.05 1.92 -21.74
CA ASP A 168 20.06 1.79 -22.78
C ASP A 168 19.58 0.86 -23.92
N LEU A 169 20.47 0.52 -24.85
CA LEU A 169 20.17 -0.35 -25.99
C LEU A 169 19.75 -1.78 -25.59
N PHE A 170 20.07 -2.22 -24.37
CA PHE A 170 19.82 -3.56 -23.86
C PHE A 170 18.75 -3.60 -22.77
N ARG A 171 18.38 -2.45 -22.20
CA ARG A 171 17.43 -2.32 -21.09
C ARG A 171 16.36 -1.28 -21.39
N SER A 172 15.13 -1.76 -21.50
CA SER A 172 13.96 -0.90 -21.61
C SER A 172 13.63 -0.23 -20.27
N HIS A 173 12.76 0.79 -20.34
CA HIS A 173 12.20 1.43 -19.13
C HIS A 173 11.45 0.41 -18.26
N GLU A 174 10.74 -0.53 -18.88
CA GLU A 174 10.02 -1.60 -18.20
C GLU A 174 10.98 -2.50 -17.40
N ASP A 175 12.13 -2.88 -17.98
CA ASP A 175 13.13 -3.70 -17.30
C ASP A 175 13.73 -3.01 -16.07
N VAL A 176 13.87 -1.68 -16.10
CA VAL A 176 14.36 -0.89 -14.95
C VAL A 176 13.32 -0.84 -13.85
N LEU A 177 12.04 -0.65 -14.20
CA LEU A 177 10.94 -0.66 -13.24
C LEU A 177 10.75 -2.03 -12.58
N GLU A 178 10.86 -3.11 -13.35
CA GLU A 178 10.80 -4.47 -12.82
C GLU A 178 11.89 -4.73 -11.77
N ASP A 179 13.12 -4.27 -12.04
CA ASP A 179 14.20 -4.34 -11.06
C ASP A 179 13.92 -3.47 -9.82
N ALA A 180 13.38 -2.27 -10.01
CA ALA A 180 13.03 -1.38 -8.90
C ALA A 180 11.99 -2.04 -7.98
N TYR A 181 10.93 -2.61 -8.54
CA TYR A 181 9.93 -3.35 -7.77
C TYR A 181 10.50 -4.57 -7.06
N ARG A 182 11.33 -5.35 -7.75
CA ARG A 182 11.93 -6.56 -7.18
C ARG A 182 12.84 -6.20 -6.02
N LEU A 183 13.79 -5.29 -6.20
CA LEU A 183 14.73 -4.88 -5.16
C LEU A 183 14.01 -4.22 -3.98
N GLN A 184 13.02 -3.37 -4.23
CA GLN A 184 12.29 -2.73 -3.14
C GLN A 184 11.35 -3.70 -2.42
N GLY A 185 10.68 -4.59 -3.16
CA GLY A 185 9.88 -5.68 -2.61
C GLY A 185 10.73 -6.60 -1.73
N GLU A 186 11.92 -6.98 -2.18
CA GLU A 186 12.89 -7.72 -1.37
C GLU A 186 13.30 -6.96 -0.11
N ARG A 187 13.34 -5.62 -0.09
CA ARG A 187 13.67 -4.86 1.12
C ARG A 187 12.52 -4.81 2.13
N ILE A 188 11.28 -4.63 1.66
CA ILE A 188 10.12 -4.36 2.54
C ILE A 188 9.22 -5.57 2.80
N ALA A 189 9.37 -6.66 2.04
CA ALA A 189 8.51 -7.82 2.18
C ALA A 189 8.60 -8.43 3.57
N TYR A 190 7.44 -8.86 4.07
CA TYR A 190 7.31 -9.47 5.37
C TYR A 190 8.12 -10.77 5.48
N ASP A 191 8.83 -10.91 6.59
CA ASP A 191 9.67 -12.07 6.92
C ASP A 191 9.24 -12.66 8.27
N ARG A 192 8.71 -13.89 8.24
CA ARG A 192 8.26 -14.62 9.44
C ARG A 192 9.40 -14.87 10.43
N GLY A 193 10.61 -15.12 9.93
CA GLY A 193 11.77 -15.42 10.78
C GLY A 193 12.27 -14.22 11.58
N GLN A 194 12.05 -13.00 11.08
CA GLN A 194 12.36 -11.77 11.81
C GLN A 194 11.23 -11.40 12.81
N ASP A 195 9.96 -11.59 12.44
CA ASP A 195 8.79 -11.30 13.29
C ASP A 195 8.74 -12.20 14.54
N GLU A 196 9.17 -13.48 14.45
CA GLU A 196 9.22 -14.40 15.60
C GLU A 196 10.33 -14.05 16.61
N SER A 197 11.37 -13.33 16.20
CA SER A 197 12.46 -12.89 17.07
C SER A 197 12.18 -11.56 17.80
N GLN A 198 11.11 -10.86 17.42
CA GLN A 198 10.70 -9.58 17.99
C GLN A 198 9.19 -9.61 18.29
N PRO A 199 8.77 -10.11 19.46
CA PRO A 199 7.36 -10.00 19.85
C PRO A 199 7.03 -8.52 20.06
N ASP A 200 6.29 -7.93 19.11
CA ASP A 200 5.64 -6.62 19.19
C ASP A 200 6.56 -5.36 19.29
N GLU A 201 7.78 -5.42 18.74
CA GLU A 201 8.62 -4.24 18.45
C GLU A 201 8.79 -4.06 16.92
N ASN A 202 7.69 -3.74 16.22
CA ASN A 202 7.72 -3.57 14.76
C ASN A 202 8.28 -2.19 14.36
N LEU A 203 9.47 -2.22 13.71
CA LEU A 203 9.95 -1.45 12.55
C LEU A 203 9.84 0.10 12.49
N TYR A 204 9.12 0.77 13.40
CA TYR A 204 9.01 2.24 13.43
C TYR A 204 10.26 2.94 13.99
N ASP A 205 11.15 2.20 14.66
CA ASP A 205 12.31 2.76 15.38
C ASP A 205 13.57 2.99 14.52
N ARG A 206 13.50 2.85 13.18
CA ARG A 206 14.69 3.03 12.31
C ARG A 206 14.67 4.27 11.42
N LEU A 207 13.83 5.27 11.71
CA LEU A 207 13.85 6.57 11.05
C LEU A 207 13.76 7.71 12.08
N HIS A 208 14.82 7.83 12.88
CA HIS A 208 15.22 9.06 13.57
C HIS A 208 16.57 9.52 13.01
#